data_AF-A0A835H385-F1
#
_entry.id   AF-A0A835H385-F1
#
_cell.length_a   1.000
_cell.length_b   1.000
_cell.length_c   1.000
_cell.angle_alpha   90.00
_cell.angle_beta   90.00
_cell.angle_gamma   90.00
#
_symmetry.space_group_name_H-M   'P 1'
#
loop_
_entity.id
_entity.type
_entity.pdbx_description
1 polymer ?
#
loop_
_entity_poly.entity_id
_entity_poly.type
_entity_poly.pdbx_seq_one_letter_code
_entity_poly.pdbx_strand_id
1 'polypeptide(L)'
;MQLLHPFSKKVVHLPPFTKLPYAFGTQTDENGVLSYQFGRIMNEHISDWSPNNARDLLLFKAITSSNPDPDSSHSPIVIIINMENSRRSLSYRRPGKDVYWSRVPGFHLNYDDFTFYKGDFYVLDCNGEVGIVKGLDGDGSSPFISPLSLREYDDTLEAGEESLYNLVATSTDLLKVIRDYNDWVDEDSESYGTTKGFRVFKLDFSCTKAPKWVVTKNIGDCALFLGTNNSFSVVPSDFPGCRCNCIYFTSHDVETLDYSGHDKGIFSLDDCMIEGVCPIDCKTICPRPLWYSTNP
;
A
#
# COMPACT_ATOMS: atom_id res chain seq x y z
N MET A 1 16.69 1.67 -8.49
CA MET A 1 15.95 1.62 -7.21
C MET A 1 16.79 0.84 -6.22
N GLN A 2 16.61 1.04 -4.91
CA GLN A 2 17.39 0.33 -3.89
C GLN A 2 16.47 -0.05 -2.73
N LEU A 3 16.66 -1.26 -2.19
CA LEU A 3 16.15 -1.61 -0.86
C LEU A 3 17.32 -1.48 0.11
N LEU A 4 17.13 -0.64 1.12
CA LEU A 4 18.11 -0.45 2.19
C LEU A 4 17.59 -1.16 3.44
N HIS A 5 18.39 -2.08 3.97
CA HIS A 5 18.16 -2.60 5.31
C HIS A 5 18.83 -1.64 6.32
N PRO A 6 18.08 -0.89 7.15
CA PRO A 6 18.66 0.25 7.87
C PRO A 6 19.60 -0.14 9.01
N PHE A 7 19.43 -1.31 9.62
CA PHE A 7 20.32 -1.77 10.69
C PHE A 7 21.61 -2.41 10.18
N SER A 8 21.51 -3.35 9.24
CA SER A 8 22.69 -3.98 8.63
C SER A 8 23.40 -3.10 7.61
N LYS A 9 22.78 -1.98 7.19
CA LYS A 9 23.23 -1.08 6.12
C LYS A 9 23.43 -1.77 4.77
N LYS A 10 22.91 -3.00 4.62
CA LYS A 10 22.97 -3.78 3.38
C LYS A 10 22.03 -3.14 2.35
N VAL A 11 22.51 -3.03 1.11
CA VAL A 11 21.76 -2.46 -0.01
C VAL A 11 21.51 -3.55 -1.04
N VAL A 12 20.24 -3.80 -1.35
CA VAL A 12 19.86 -4.61 -2.51
C VAL A 12 19.55 -3.68 -3.67
N HIS A 13 20.34 -3.81 -4.72
CA HIS A 13 20.12 -3.08 -5.97
C HIS A 13 18.93 -3.66 -6.72
N LEU A 14 17.87 -2.86 -6.83
CA LEU A 14 16.76 -3.14 -7.71
C LEU A 14 17.00 -2.45 -9.07
N PRO A 15 16.46 -2.99 -10.17
CA PRO A 15 16.57 -2.34 -11.46
C PRO A 15 16.02 -0.92 -11.36
N PRO A 16 16.50 0.03 -12.17
CA PRO A 16 15.86 1.33 -12.24
C PRO A 16 14.41 1.16 -12.72
N PHE A 17 13.55 2.11 -12.38
CA PHE A 17 12.14 2.06 -12.79
C PHE A 17 11.97 2.14 -14.33
N THR A 18 13.00 2.57 -15.05
CA THR A 18 13.10 2.46 -16.52
C THR A 18 13.14 1.03 -17.04
N LYS A 19 13.19 0.02 -16.16
CA LYS A 19 13.08 -1.41 -16.47
C LYS A 19 11.72 -2.00 -16.05
N LEU A 20 10.76 -1.16 -15.67
CA LEU A 20 9.37 -1.58 -15.51
C LEU A 20 8.76 -1.90 -16.89
N PRO A 21 7.74 -2.77 -16.97
CA PRO A 21 7.15 -3.18 -18.26
C PRO A 21 6.59 -2.03 -19.11
N TYR A 22 6.38 -0.85 -18.52
CA TYR A 22 5.70 0.30 -19.13
C TYR A 22 6.59 1.53 -19.27
N ALA A 23 7.87 1.41 -18.96
CA ALA A 23 8.83 2.47 -19.19
C ALA A 23 9.38 2.37 -20.62
N PHE A 24 9.12 3.40 -21.43
CA PHE A 24 9.56 3.46 -22.83
C PHE A 24 10.94 4.09 -22.98
N GLY A 25 11.35 4.91 -22.01
CA GLY A 25 12.69 5.48 -21.99
C GLY A 25 12.74 6.82 -21.28
N THR A 26 13.70 7.62 -21.70
CA THR A 26 13.93 8.98 -21.23
C THR A 26 14.09 9.90 -22.42
N GLN A 27 13.54 11.10 -22.33
CA GLN A 27 13.76 12.16 -23.29
C GLN A 27 14.45 13.34 -22.60
N THR A 28 15.19 14.12 -23.36
CA THR A 28 15.74 15.39 -22.89
C THR A 28 15.32 16.46 -23.89
N ASP A 29 14.71 17.52 -23.40
CA ASP A 29 14.31 18.63 -24.26
C ASP A 29 15.51 19.48 -24.69
N GLU A 30 15.26 20.49 -25.54
CA GLU A 30 16.28 21.40 -26.06
C GLU A 30 16.99 22.22 -24.96
N ASN A 31 16.39 22.33 -23.77
CA ASN A 31 16.94 23.03 -22.60
C ASN A 31 17.72 22.10 -21.66
N GLY A 32 17.82 20.80 -21.99
CA GLY A 32 18.50 19.82 -21.14
C GLY A 32 17.63 19.24 -20.02
N VAL A 33 16.32 19.46 -20.04
CA VAL A 33 15.39 18.96 -19.02
C VAL A 33 15.03 17.50 -19.33
N LEU A 34 15.34 16.61 -18.40
CA LEU A 34 15.04 15.18 -18.48
C LEU A 34 13.56 14.90 -18.20
N SER A 35 12.90 14.12 -19.04
CA SER A 35 11.60 13.48 -18.78
C SER A 35 11.71 11.95 -18.89
N TYR A 36 10.80 11.27 -18.20
CA TYR A 36 10.63 9.82 -18.26
C TYR A 36 9.34 9.49 -18.99
N GLN A 37 9.43 8.57 -19.94
CA GLN A 37 8.32 8.18 -20.80
C GLN A 37 7.67 6.90 -20.29
N PHE A 38 6.38 6.97 -19.95
CA PHE A 38 5.57 5.83 -19.52
C PHE A 38 4.30 5.71 -20.37
N GLY A 39 3.87 4.50 -20.71
CA GLY A 39 2.72 4.32 -21.60
C GLY A 39 2.11 2.91 -21.56
N ARG A 40 1.16 2.63 -22.46
CA ARG A 40 0.47 1.33 -22.54
C ARG A 40 1.09 0.46 -23.64
N ILE A 41 1.16 -0.86 -23.42
CA ILE A 41 1.54 -1.83 -24.49
C ILE A 41 0.49 -1.85 -25.63
N MET A 42 -0.77 -1.47 -25.33
CA MET A 42 -1.89 -1.56 -26.28
C MET A 42 -2.46 -0.23 -26.79
N ASN A 43 -2.14 0.92 -26.19
CA ASN A 43 -2.54 2.25 -26.68
C ASN A 43 -1.29 3.14 -26.77
N GLU A 44 -1.10 3.79 -27.90
CA GLU A 44 0.08 4.62 -28.23
C GLU A 44 0.21 5.92 -27.41
N HIS A 45 -0.51 6.07 -26.30
CA HIS A 45 -0.39 7.23 -25.42
C HIS A 45 0.78 7.03 -24.45
N ILE A 46 1.87 7.73 -24.73
CA ILE A 46 3.03 7.87 -23.86
C ILE A 46 2.89 9.21 -23.12
N SER A 47 2.98 9.17 -21.80
CA SER A 47 3.01 10.35 -20.94
C SER A 47 4.44 10.65 -20.53
N ASP A 48 4.82 11.93 -20.61
CA ASP A 48 6.09 12.44 -20.10
C ASP A 48 5.96 12.86 -18.64
N TRP A 49 6.86 12.33 -17.82
CA TRP A 49 6.90 12.58 -16.39
C TRP A 49 8.20 13.29 -16.02
N SER A 50 8.10 14.37 -15.24
CA SER A 50 9.28 14.99 -14.64
C SER A 50 9.98 14.00 -13.70
N PRO A 51 11.28 14.18 -13.41
CA PRO A 51 12.00 13.31 -12.48
C PRO A 51 11.37 13.27 -11.07
N ASN A 52 10.80 14.38 -10.63
CA ASN A 52 10.09 14.45 -9.35
C ASN A 52 8.81 13.61 -9.39
N ASN A 53 7.99 13.74 -10.43
CA ASN A 53 6.78 12.95 -10.57
C ASN A 53 7.11 11.45 -10.66
N ALA A 54 8.13 11.08 -11.44
CA ALA A 54 8.57 9.69 -11.55
C ALA A 54 9.10 9.13 -10.22
N ARG A 55 9.74 9.96 -9.38
CA ARG A 55 10.18 9.55 -8.04
C ARG A 55 9.01 9.38 -7.08
N ASP A 56 8.06 10.31 -7.10
CA ASP A 56 7.07 10.47 -6.04
C ASP A 56 5.75 9.73 -6.31
N LEU A 57 5.43 9.44 -7.58
CA LEU A 57 4.12 8.91 -7.99
C LEU A 57 4.20 7.56 -8.71
N LEU A 58 5.40 7.07 -9.04
CA LEU A 58 5.53 5.81 -9.80
C LEU A 58 5.48 4.56 -8.92
N LEU A 59 5.92 4.65 -7.67
CA LEU A 59 6.03 3.54 -6.73
C LEU A 59 5.29 3.87 -5.44
N PHE A 60 4.29 3.07 -5.09
CA PHE A 60 3.46 3.30 -3.90
C PHE A 60 3.92 2.44 -2.72
N LYS A 61 4.19 1.16 -2.97
CA LYS A 61 4.54 0.19 -1.94
C LYS A 61 5.45 -0.90 -2.47
N ALA A 62 6.33 -1.42 -1.62
CA ALA A 62 7.22 -2.53 -1.92
C ALA A 62 7.32 -3.48 -0.72
N ILE A 63 7.13 -4.78 -0.92
CA ILE A 63 7.27 -5.80 0.13
C ILE A 63 8.07 -6.98 -0.42
N THR A 64 8.90 -7.56 0.45
CA THR A 64 9.68 -8.76 0.16
C THR A 64 9.10 -9.98 0.89
N SER A 65 9.18 -11.15 0.26
CA SER A 65 8.69 -12.43 0.84
C SER A 65 9.50 -12.89 2.06
N SER A 66 10.70 -12.35 2.22
CA SER A 66 11.57 -12.56 3.38
C SER A 66 12.55 -11.40 3.48
N ASN A 67 13.27 -11.31 4.60
CA ASN A 67 14.29 -10.30 4.76
C ASN A 67 15.40 -10.50 3.70
N PRO A 68 15.75 -9.45 2.94
CA PRO A 68 16.82 -9.54 1.96
C PRO A 68 18.16 -9.73 2.67
N ASP A 69 18.65 -10.97 2.67
CA ASP A 69 19.99 -11.29 3.14
C ASP A 69 20.90 -11.62 1.94
N PRO A 70 21.94 -10.80 1.65
CA PRO A 70 22.89 -11.06 0.57
C PRO A 70 23.72 -12.33 0.79
N ASP A 71 23.77 -12.86 2.02
CA ASP A 71 24.50 -14.08 2.36
C ASP A 71 23.60 -15.34 2.28
N SER A 72 22.28 -15.16 2.11
CA SER A 72 21.33 -16.26 1.94
C SER A 72 21.37 -16.83 0.53
N SER A 73 21.33 -18.16 0.43
CA SER A 73 21.14 -18.86 -0.85
C SER A 73 19.73 -18.65 -1.45
N HIS A 74 18.78 -18.18 -0.64
CA HIS A 74 17.41 -17.91 -1.04
C HIS A 74 17.21 -16.40 -1.19
N SER A 75 17.08 -15.94 -2.44
CA SER A 75 16.70 -14.57 -2.74
C SER A 75 15.19 -14.36 -2.53
N PRO A 76 14.76 -13.31 -1.81
CA PRO A 76 13.34 -13.03 -1.60
C PRO A 76 12.65 -12.65 -2.91
N ILE A 77 11.36 -12.95 -3.05
CA ILE A 77 10.54 -12.33 -4.08
C ILE A 77 10.22 -10.90 -3.64
N VAL A 78 10.36 -9.94 -4.55
CA VAL A 78 9.98 -8.54 -4.33
C VAL A 78 8.75 -8.26 -5.17
N ILE A 79 7.69 -7.75 -4.54
CA ILE A 79 6.51 -7.23 -5.22
C ILE A 79 6.43 -5.73 -4.94
N ILE A 80 5.98 -4.98 -5.94
CA ILE A 80 5.73 -3.56 -5.86
C ILE A 80 4.34 -3.22 -6.41
N ILE A 81 3.71 -2.20 -5.84
CA ILE A 81 2.65 -1.45 -6.49
C ILE A 81 3.27 -0.27 -7.22
N ASN A 82 3.03 -0.18 -8.54
CA ASN A 82 3.51 0.89 -9.39
C ASN A 82 2.39 1.45 -10.28
N MET A 83 2.54 2.68 -10.76
CA MET A 83 1.63 3.22 -11.77
C MET A 83 1.82 2.53 -13.12
N GLU A 84 0.69 2.14 -13.72
CA GLU A 84 0.51 1.66 -15.10
C GLU A 84 -0.71 2.40 -15.69
N ASN A 85 -0.46 3.41 -16.54
CA ASN A 85 -1.51 4.14 -17.27
C ASN A 85 -2.65 4.68 -16.37
N SER A 86 -2.27 5.47 -15.37
CA SER A 86 -3.16 6.05 -14.34
C SER A 86 -3.84 5.03 -13.43
N ARG A 87 -3.34 3.80 -13.37
CA ARG A 87 -3.83 2.78 -12.44
C ARG A 87 -2.68 2.11 -11.70
N ARG A 88 -2.92 1.72 -10.46
CA ARG A 88 -1.98 0.98 -9.62
C ARG A 88 -1.98 -0.48 -10.01
N SER A 89 -0.83 -0.98 -10.47
CA SER A 89 -0.63 -2.36 -10.91
C SER A 89 0.50 -3.01 -10.12
N LEU A 90 0.51 -4.35 -10.11
CA LEU A 90 1.52 -5.13 -9.42
C LEU A 90 2.62 -5.58 -10.38
N SER A 91 3.85 -5.34 -9.98
CA SER A 91 5.04 -5.91 -10.61
C SER A 91 5.84 -6.71 -9.61
N TYR A 92 6.43 -7.81 -10.05
CA TYR A 92 7.27 -8.66 -9.20
C TYR A 92 8.63 -8.91 -9.85
N ARG A 93 9.59 -9.30 -9.01
CA ARG A 93 10.93 -9.69 -9.40
C ARG A 93 11.53 -10.65 -8.38
N ARG A 94 12.32 -11.60 -8.86
CA ARG A 94 13.25 -12.42 -8.07
C ARG A 94 14.66 -11.86 -8.24
N PRO A 95 15.22 -11.13 -7.26
CA PRO A 95 16.61 -10.69 -7.28
C PRO A 95 17.55 -11.87 -7.53
N GLY A 96 18.61 -11.64 -8.31
CA GLY A 96 19.56 -12.69 -8.69
C GLY A 96 19.09 -13.66 -9.79
N LYS A 97 17.77 -13.77 -10.05
CA LYS A 97 17.21 -14.62 -11.12
C LYS A 97 16.65 -13.80 -12.29
N ASP A 98 15.85 -12.78 -11.97
CA ASP A 98 15.15 -11.98 -12.97
C ASP A 98 15.93 -10.73 -13.38
N VAL A 99 16.04 -10.51 -14.68
CA VAL A 99 16.68 -9.32 -15.26
C VAL A 99 15.71 -8.11 -15.25
N TYR A 100 14.43 -8.35 -15.52
CA TYR A 100 13.39 -7.34 -15.64
C TYR A 100 12.30 -7.53 -14.59
N TRP A 101 11.51 -6.48 -14.36
CA TRP A 101 10.25 -6.61 -13.64
C TRP A 101 9.23 -7.29 -14.55
N SER A 102 8.46 -8.21 -13.97
CA SER A 102 7.36 -8.86 -14.65
C SER A 102 6.05 -8.40 -14.02
N ARG A 103 5.04 -8.13 -14.85
CA ARG A 103 3.70 -7.79 -14.35
C ARG A 103 3.08 -9.01 -13.69
N VAL A 104 2.34 -8.82 -12.60
CA VAL A 104 1.40 -9.83 -12.07
C VAL A 104 0.03 -9.56 -12.69
N PRO A 105 -0.45 -10.40 -13.62
CA PRO A 105 -1.80 -10.29 -14.15
C PRO A 105 -2.82 -10.53 -13.04
N GLY A 106 -3.80 -9.64 -12.93
CA GLY A 106 -4.91 -9.81 -12.02
C GLY A 106 -6.25 -9.46 -12.66
N PHE A 107 -7.30 -9.60 -11.85
CA PHE A 107 -8.70 -9.59 -12.29
C PHE A 107 -9.37 -8.19 -12.21
N HIS A 108 -8.76 -7.23 -11.50
CA HIS A 108 -9.19 -5.82 -11.45
C HIS A 108 -8.11 -4.89 -11.95
N LEU A 109 -8.48 -3.63 -12.17
CA LEU A 109 -7.64 -2.65 -12.85
C LEU A 109 -6.83 -1.76 -11.90
N ASN A 110 -7.10 -1.73 -10.58
CA ASN A 110 -6.46 -0.80 -9.63
C ASN A 110 -6.28 -1.42 -8.23
N TYR A 111 -5.04 -1.48 -7.73
CA TYR A 111 -4.70 -2.03 -6.40
C TYR A 111 -4.39 -0.95 -5.37
N ASP A 112 -5.02 -1.04 -4.19
CA ASP A 112 -4.79 -0.09 -3.11
C ASP A 112 -3.66 -0.53 -2.17
N ASP A 113 -3.64 -1.81 -1.83
CA ASP A 113 -2.68 -2.32 -0.86
C ASP A 113 -2.33 -3.80 -1.09
N PHE A 114 -1.23 -4.23 -0.51
CA PHE A 114 -0.87 -5.65 -0.42
C PHE A 114 -0.01 -5.91 0.80
N THR A 115 0.01 -7.15 1.27
CA THR A 115 0.86 -7.57 2.39
C THR A 115 1.37 -8.99 2.18
N PHE A 116 2.48 -9.33 2.85
CA PHE A 116 2.98 -10.70 2.93
C PHE A 116 2.57 -11.30 4.27
N TYR A 117 1.87 -12.43 4.23
CA TYR A 117 1.34 -13.06 5.44
C TYR A 117 1.38 -14.58 5.31
N LYS A 118 1.95 -15.25 6.31
CA LYS A 118 2.03 -16.73 6.41
C LYS A 118 2.45 -17.43 5.10
N GLY A 119 3.42 -16.86 4.38
CA GLY A 119 4.02 -17.45 3.18
C GLY A 119 3.43 -16.98 1.85
N ASP A 120 2.33 -16.24 1.86
CA ASP A 120 1.62 -15.80 0.66
C ASP A 120 1.53 -14.27 0.59
N PHE A 121 1.49 -13.74 -0.63
CA PHE A 121 1.16 -12.33 -0.87
C PHE A 121 -0.34 -12.16 -1.06
N TYR A 122 -0.94 -11.35 -0.19
CA TYR A 122 -2.35 -10.97 -0.25
C TYR A 122 -2.46 -9.56 -0.83
N VAL A 123 -3.37 -9.38 -1.78
CA VAL A 123 -3.54 -8.14 -2.54
C VAL A 123 -4.97 -7.66 -2.37
N LEU A 124 -5.13 -6.36 -2.21
CA LEU A 124 -6.39 -5.65 -2.03
C LEU A 124 -6.58 -4.65 -3.16
N ASP A 125 -7.75 -4.68 -3.78
CA ASP A 125 -8.12 -3.75 -4.85
C ASP A 125 -8.97 -2.58 -4.34
N CYS A 126 -9.22 -1.60 -5.21
CA CYS A 126 -10.04 -0.43 -4.90
C CYS A 126 -11.53 -0.72 -4.66
N ASN A 127 -11.97 -1.96 -4.89
CA ASN A 127 -13.34 -2.40 -4.58
C ASN A 127 -13.42 -3.12 -3.22
N GLY A 128 -12.30 -3.23 -2.50
CA GLY A 128 -12.21 -3.95 -1.23
C GLY A 128 -12.13 -5.48 -1.37
N GLU A 129 -11.86 -5.97 -2.58
CA GLU A 129 -11.71 -7.40 -2.90
C GLU A 129 -10.28 -7.85 -2.64
N VAL A 130 -10.13 -9.07 -2.13
CA VAL A 130 -8.83 -9.63 -1.76
C VAL A 130 -8.53 -10.86 -2.59
N GLY A 131 -7.29 -10.95 -3.06
CA GLY A 131 -6.76 -12.12 -3.75
C GLY A 131 -5.37 -12.52 -3.25
N ILE A 132 -4.94 -13.71 -3.65
CA ILE A 132 -3.61 -14.25 -3.33
C ILE A 132 -2.80 -14.35 -4.61
N VAL A 133 -1.57 -13.84 -4.60
CA VAL A 133 -0.64 -14.01 -5.73
C VAL A 133 -0.07 -15.43 -5.73
N LYS A 134 -0.26 -16.15 -6.82
CA LYS A 134 0.25 -17.51 -7.04
C LYS A 134 1.19 -17.56 -8.25
N GLY A 135 1.96 -18.64 -8.39
CA GLY A 135 2.86 -18.85 -9.53
C GLY A 135 4.14 -18.01 -9.51
N LEU A 136 4.64 -17.64 -8.31
CA LEU A 136 5.88 -16.87 -8.17
C LEU A 136 7.13 -17.76 -8.02
N ASP A 137 6.96 -19.05 -7.77
CA ASP A 137 8.03 -19.97 -7.36
C ASP A 137 9.01 -20.34 -8.49
N GLY A 138 8.69 -19.98 -9.74
CA GLY A 138 9.59 -20.16 -10.87
C GLY A 138 9.66 -21.56 -11.44
N ASP A 139 8.62 -22.36 -11.20
CA ASP A 139 8.39 -23.68 -11.79
C ASP A 139 7.93 -23.63 -13.27
N GLY A 140 7.94 -22.45 -13.89
CA GLY A 140 7.42 -22.22 -15.25
C GLY A 140 5.98 -21.75 -15.28
N SER A 141 5.28 -21.70 -14.15
CA SER A 141 3.95 -21.10 -14.05
C SER A 141 4.04 -19.59 -14.25
N SER A 142 3.09 -19.03 -15.01
CA SER A 142 2.89 -17.58 -15.05
C SER A 142 2.19 -17.15 -13.77
N PRO A 143 2.61 -16.04 -13.14
CA PRO A 143 1.95 -15.56 -11.94
C PRO A 143 0.53 -15.13 -12.27
N PHE A 144 -0.36 -15.24 -11.30
CA PHE A 144 -1.73 -14.75 -11.38
C PHE A 144 -2.26 -14.46 -9.99
N ILE A 145 -3.33 -13.67 -9.90
CA ILE A 145 -4.04 -13.46 -8.65
C ILE A 145 -5.24 -14.40 -8.61
N SER A 146 -5.31 -15.23 -7.58
CA SER A 146 -6.46 -16.08 -7.27
C SER A 146 -7.41 -15.30 -6.35
N PRO A 147 -8.69 -15.09 -6.72
CA PRO A 147 -9.65 -14.43 -5.85
C PRO A 147 -9.83 -15.20 -4.54
N LEU A 148 -9.74 -14.50 -3.41
CA LEU A 148 -9.94 -15.09 -2.09
C LEU A 148 -11.35 -14.81 -1.56
N SER A 149 -11.83 -13.58 -1.78
CA SER A 149 -13.15 -13.13 -1.36
C SER A 149 -13.69 -12.10 -2.35
N LEU A 150 -14.98 -12.20 -2.66
CA LEU A 150 -15.69 -11.17 -3.43
C LEU A 150 -16.06 -9.99 -2.52
N ARG A 151 -16.36 -8.85 -3.13
CA ARG A 151 -16.86 -7.65 -2.45
C ARG A 151 -18.11 -8.02 -1.64
N GLU A 152 -18.06 -7.79 -0.33
CA GLU A 152 -19.26 -7.71 0.48
C GLU A 152 -19.85 -6.31 0.21
N TYR A 153 -21.04 -6.25 -0.39
CA TYR A 153 -21.70 -4.98 -0.66
C TYR A 153 -22.05 -4.31 0.67
N ASP A 154 -21.63 -3.05 0.80
CA ASP A 154 -21.88 -2.26 1.99
C ASP A 154 -22.91 -1.19 1.66
N ASP A 155 -24.16 -1.45 2.05
CA ASP A 155 -25.30 -0.53 1.87
C ASP A 155 -25.25 0.68 2.82
N THR A 156 -24.22 0.82 3.67
CA THR A 156 -24.15 1.88 4.69
C THR A 156 -23.43 3.14 4.26
N LEU A 157 -22.77 3.15 3.09
CA LEU A 157 -22.09 4.34 2.58
C LEU A 157 -23.10 5.40 2.16
N GLU A 158 -23.02 6.57 2.80
CA GLU A 158 -23.83 7.72 2.41
C GLU A 158 -23.31 8.37 1.13
N ALA A 159 -24.14 9.19 0.49
CA ALA A 159 -23.76 9.86 -0.76
C ALA A 159 -22.56 10.82 -0.56
N GLY A 160 -21.43 10.49 -1.20
CA GLY A 160 -20.18 11.26 -1.16
C GLY A 160 -19.27 10.97 0.04
N GLU A 161 -19.48 9.83 0.68
CA GLU A 161 -18.43 9.15 1.46
C GLU A 161 -17.57 8.30 0.52
N GLU A 162 -16.25 8.34 0.74
CA GLU A 162 -15.30 7.45 0.10
C GLU A 162 -14.62 6.54 1.14
N SER A 163 -14.16 5.39 0.67
CA SER A 163 -13.51 4.39 1.50
C SER A 163 -12.11 4.09 0.98
N LEU A 164 -11.13 4.11 1.88
CA LEU A 164 -9.78 3.62 1.61
C LEU A 164 -9.59 2.25 2.23
N TYR A 165 -9.02 1.34 1.45
CA TYR A 165 -8.81 -0.03 1.85
C TYR A 165 -7.33 -0.25 2.19
N ASN A 166 -7.07 -0.86 3.35
CA ASN A 166 -5.73 -1.26 3.78
C ASN A 166 -5.72 -2.75 4.16
N LEU A 167 -4.60 -3.41 3.91
CA LEU A 167 -4.32 -4.77 4.40
C LEU A 167 -3.19 -4.73 5.42
N VAL A 168 -3.48 -5.21 6.63
CA VAL A 168 -2.50 -5.28 7.71
C VAL A 168 -2.32 -6.72 8.15
N ALA A 169 -1.09 -7.20 8.06
CA ALA A 169 -0.68 -8.47 8.65
C ALA A 169 -0.23 -8.24 10.10
N THR A 170 -0.79 -9.01 11.02
CA THR A 170 -0.32 -9.14 12.41
C THR A 170 0.41 -10.47 12.57
N SER A 171 0.97 -10.75 13.76
CA SER A 171 1.58 -12.04 14.05
C SER A 171 0.60 -13.23 13.95
N THR A 172 -0.69 -12.99 14.21
CA THR A 172 -1.70 -14.06 14.27
C THR A 172 -2.73 -14.00 13.15
N ASP A 173 -3.03 -12.79 12.67
CA ASP A 173 -4.22 -12.46 11.89
C ASP A 173 -3.91 -11.59 10.68
N LEU A 174 -4.70 -11.76 9.62
CA LEU A 174 -4.75 -10.84 8.49
C LEU A 174 -6.00 -9.97 8.62
N LEU A 175 -5.80 -8.65 8.58
CA LEU A 175 -6.84 -7.65 8.78
C LEU A 175 -7.05 -6.84 7.50
N LYS A 176 -8.32 -6.63 7.14
CA LYS A 176 -8.73 -5.61 6.16
C LYS A 176 -9.29 -4.44 6.94
N VAL A 177 -8.74 -3.25 6.74
CA VAL A 177 -9.15 -2.03 7.42
C VAL A 177 -9.71 -1.06 6.38
N ILE A 178 -10.96 -0.67 6.57
CA ILE A 178 -11.65 0.31 5.75
C ILE A 178 -11.66 1.63 6.52
N ARG A 179 -11.15 2.68 5.91
CA ARG A 179 -11.17 4.06 6.43
C ARG A 179 -12.22 4.84 5.66
N ASP A 180 -13.22 5.33 6.36
CA ASP A 180 -14.30 6.11 5.77
C ASP A 180 -13.99 7.61 5.97
N TYR A 181 -14.11 8.42 4.91
CA TYR A 181 -13.82 9.86 4.90
C TYR A 181 -14.79 10.62 3.99
N ASN A 182 -14.95 11.92 4.26
CA ASN A 182 -15.72 12.81 3.38
C ASN A 182 -14.84 13.29 2.23
N ASP A 183 -15.31 13.17 0.99
CA ASP A 183 -14.62 13.73 -0.19
C ASP A 183 -15.08 15.16 -0.52
N TRP A 184 -16.19 15.62 0.08
CA TRP A 184 -16.71 16.97 -0.16
C TRP A 184 -15.78 18.05 0.42
N VAL A 185 -15.14 18.79 -0.48
CA VAL A 185 -14.62 20.12 -0.21
C VAL A 185 -15.80 21.08 -0.36
N ASP A 186 -16.40 21.55 0.74
CA ASP A 186 -17.26 22.73 0.65
C ASP A 186 -16.38 23.88 0.13
N GLU A 187 -16.77 24.54 -0.97
CA GLU A 187 -16.03 25.68 -1.57
C GLU A 187 -15.75 26.81 -0.55
N ASP A 188 -16.55 26.87 0.53
CA ASP A 188 -16.45 27.84 1.62
C ASP A 188 -15.76 27.29 2.89
N SER A 189 -15.32 26.02 2.90
CA SER A 189 -14.63 25.41 4.05
C SER A 189 -13.17 25.09 3.75
N GLU A 190 -12.26 25.50 4.64
CA GLU A 190 -10.86 25.04 4.62
C GLU A 190 -10.70 23.57 5.10
N SER A 191 -11.81 22.84 5.22
CA SER A 191 -11.86 21.48 5.77
C SER A 191 -11.76 20.44 4.65
N TYR A 192 -10.53 20.09 4.29
CA TYR A 192 -10.23 18.95 3.42
C TYR A 192 -10.65 17.61 4.07
N GLY A 193 -10.77 16.57 3.24
CA GLY A 193 -11.33 15.27 3.63
C GLY A 193 -10.86 14.77 4.99
N THR A 194 -11.81 14.62 5.91
CA THR A 194 -11.56 14.26 7.31
C THR A 194 -12.03 12.84 7.56
N THR A 195 -11.19 12.04 8.20
CA THR A 195 -11.55 10.67 8.59
C THR A 195 -12.73 10.68 9.55
N LYS A 196 -13.76 9.89 9.24
CA LYS A 196 -14.94 9.70 10.09
C LYS A 196 -14.81 8.52 11.03
N GLY A 197 -14.13 7.48 10.57
CA GLY A 197 -13.92 6.28 11.36
C GLY A 197 -13.28 5.16 10.56
N PHE A 198 -13.23 4.01 11.21
CA PHE A 198 -12.64 2.81 10.65
C PHE A 198 -13.51 1.59 10.93
N ARG A 199 -13.49 0.67 9.97
CA ARG A 199 -14.06 -0.67 10.12
C ARG A 199 -12.99 -1.70 9.89
N VAL A 200 -12.87 -2.64 10.83
CA VAL A 200 -11.84 -3.67 10.80
C VAL A 200 -12.49 -5.03 10.60
N PHE A 201 -11.94 -5.79 9.66
CA PHE A 201 -12.36 -7.15 9.36
C PHE A 201 -11.17 -8.07 9.53
N LYS A 202 -11.38 -9.18 10.23
CA LYS A 202 -10.40 -10.26 10.40
C LYS A 202 -10.73 -11.39 9.45
N LEU A 203 -9.73 -11.92 8.75
CA LEU A 203 -9.90 -13.07 7.88
C LEU A 203 -9.96 -14.36 8.72
N ASP A 204 -11.11 -15.02 8.70
CA ASP A 204 -11.33 -16.32 9.33
C ASP A 204 -11.07 -17.46 8.34
N PHE A 205 -10.04 -18.25 8.63
CA PHE A 205 -9.65 -19.44 7.87
C PHE A 205 -10.37 -20.71 8.30
N SER A 206 -11.21 -20.68 9.34
CA SER A 206 -11.89 -21.87 9.89
C SER A 206 -13.01 -22.40 8.98
N CYS A 207 -13.53 -21.58 8.07
CA CYS A 207 -14.61 -21.99 7.18
C CYS A 207 -14.12 -23.00 6.13
N THR A 208 -14.79 -24.14 6.04
CA THR A 208 -14.41 -25.27 5.17
C THR A 208 -14.62 -25.03 3.67
N LYS A 209 -15.39 -24.00 3.29
CA LYS A 209 -15.68 -23.69 1.87
C LYS A 209 -14.73 -22.65 1.30
N ALA A 210 -14.54 -21.54 2.01
CA ALA A 210 -13.64 -20.45 1.66
C ALA A 210 -13.43 -19.55 2.89
N PRO A 211 -12.26 -18.89 3.04
CA PRO A 211 -12.05 -17.90 4.08
C PRO A 211 -13.09 -16.77 4.04
N LYS A 212 -13.42 -16.21 5.21
CA LYS A 212 -14.44 -15.15 5.33
C LYS A 212 -13.93 -13.97 6.13
N TRP A 213 -14.34 -12.77 5.73
CA TRP A 213 -14.09 -11.57 6.50
C TRP A 213 -15.12 -11.45 7.61
N VAL A 214 -14.66 -11.28 8.85
CA VAL A 214 -15.53 -11.12 10.02
C VAL A 214 -15.23 -9.76 10.65
N VAL A 215 -16.26 -8.92 10.78
CA VAL A 215 -16.14 -7.63 11.47
C VAL A 215 -15.62 -7.87 12.88
N THR A 216 -14.61 -7.09 13.28
CA THR A 216 -14.08 -7.10 14.64
C THR A 216 -13.93 -5.68 15.16
N LYS A 217 -14.23 -5.50 16.45
CA LYS A 217 -13.93 -4.27 17.21
C LYS A 217 -12.77 -4.47 18.19
N ASN A 218 -12.12 -5.63 18.12
CA ASN A 218 -11.02 -5.98 19.00
C ASN A 218 -9.92 -6.66 18.17
N ILE A 219 -8.79 -5.99 18.06
CA ILE A 219 -7.57 -6.50 17.39
C ILE A 219 -6.54 -7.05 18.39
N GLY A 220 -6.90 -7.16 19.67
CA GLY A 220 -6.08 -7.72 20.74
C GLY A 220 -5.00 -6.77 21.25
N ASP A 221 -3.88 -7.35 21.69
CA ASP A 221 -2.68 -6.60 22.12
C ASP A 221 -1.87 -6.10 20.92
N CYS A 222 -2.52 -5.29 20.10
CA CYS A 222 -2.03 -4.84 18.81
C CYS A 222 -2.44 -3.38 18.59
N ALA A 223 -1.57 -2.61 17.94
CA ALA A 223 -1.89 -1.30 17.38
C ALA A 223 -1.59 -1.30 15.89
N LEU A 224 -2.48 -0.73 15.09
CA LEU A 224 -2.30 -0.61 13.64
C LEU A 224 -1.77 0.77 13.30
N PHE A 225 -0.84 0.84 12.36
CA PHE A 225 -0.29 2.06 11.79
C PHE A 225 -0.62 2.08 10.30
N LEU A 226 -1.44 3.03 9.87
CA LEU A 226 -1.90 3.17 8.49
C LEU A 226 -1.32 4.47 7.90
N GLY A 227 -0.67 4.36 6.75
CA GLY A 227 -0.11 5.51 6.04
C GLY A 227 -0.13 5.31 4.54
N THR A 228 0.34 6.31 3.79
CA THR A 228 0.27 6.33 2.32
C THR A 228 1.02 5.17 1.67
N ASN A 229 2.19 4.79 2.21
CA ASN A 229 3.06 3.79 1.58
C ASN A 229 3.06 2.44 2.30
N ASN A 230 2.68 2.40 3.57
CA ASN A 230 2.73 1.19 4.34
C ASN A 230 1.69 1.18 5.45
N SER A 231 1.23 -0.03 5.72
CA SER A 231 0.25 -0.34 6.75
C SER A 231 0.77 -1.58 7.50
N PHE A 232 0.96 -1.45 8.81
CA PHE A 232 1.54 -2.53 9.64
C PHE A 232 0.98 -2.52 11.05
N SER A 233 1.27 -3.57 11.80
CA SER A 233 0.94 -3.69 13.22
C SER A 233 2.18 -3.69 14.11
N VAL A 234 2.01 -3.23 15.35
CA VAL A 234 3.00 -3.39 16.42
C VAL A 234 2.35 -3.96 17.68
N VAL A 235 3.18 -4.55 18.55
CA VAL A 235 2.77 -4.90 19.91
C VAL A 235 3.00 -3.67 20.80
N PRO A 236 1.96 -3.08 21.39
CA PRO A 236 2.09 -1.82 22.14
C PRO A 236 3.06 -1.88 23.32
N SER A 237 3.22 -3.05 23.94
CA SER A 237 4.16 -3.22 25.07
C SER A 237 5.63 -2.96 24.69
N ASP A 238 5.99 -3.03 23.41
CA ASP A 238 7.33 -2.69 22.91
C ASP A 238 7.53 -1.17 22.71
N PHE A 239 6.46 -0.37 22.72
CA PHE A 239 6.47 1.05 22.37
C PHE A 239 5.75 1.90 23.43
N PRO A 240 6.46 2.48 24.41
CA PRO A 240 5.86 3.32 25.45
C PRO A 240 5.00 4.44 24.87
N GLY A 241 3.76 4.55 25.34
CA GLY A 241 2.76 5.52 24.85
C GLY A 241 1.88 5.00 23.70
N CYS A 242 2.21 3.86 23.11
CA CYS A 242 1.32 3.17 22.18
C CYS A 242 0.19 2.46 22.96
N ARG A 243 -1.04 2.61 22.47
CA ARG A 243 -2.24 1.99 23.02
C ARG A 243 -2.65 0.78 22.19
N CYS A 244 -3.00 -0.33 22.84
CA CYS A 244 -3.63 -1.47 22.18
C CYS A 244 -5.02 -1.11 21.66
N ASN A 245 -5.53 -1.96 20.76
CA ASN A 245 -6.84 -1.80 20.13
C ASN A 245 -7.07 -0.42 19.47
N CYS A 246 -5.99 0.18 18.96
CA CYS A 246 -6.00 1.51 18.34
C CYS A 246 -5.43 1.49 16.92
N ILE A 247 -5.87 2.45 16.11
CA ILE A 247 -5.42 2.70 14.74
C ILE A 247 -4.80 4.10 14.67
N TYR A 248 -3.50 4.16 14.40
CA TYR A 248 -2.74 5.37 14.17
C TYR A 248 -2.72 5.62 12.67
N PHE A 249 -3.24 6.75 12.22
CA PHE A 249 -3.36 7.01 10.78
C PHE A 249 -2.76 8.35 10.38
N THR A 250 -2.31 8.43 9.13
CA THR A 250 -1.88 9.68 8.49
C THR A 250 -2.63 9.93 7.19
N SER A 251 -2.59 11.17 6.70
CA SER A 251 -3.24 11.60 5.46
C SER A 251 -2.91 10.66 4.30
N HIS A 252 -3.93 10.17 3.59
CA HIS A 252 -3.76 9.25 2.46
C HIS A 252 -3.60 9.98 1.12
N ASP A 253 -3.87 11.29 1.04
CA ASP A 253 -4.05 11.94 -0.25
C ASP A 253 -2.79 11.88 -1.14
N VAL A 254 -2.94 11.16 -2.25
CA VAL A 254 -1.86 10.87 -3.20
C VAL A 254 -1.93 11.78 -4.42
N GLU A 255 -3.11 12.34 -4.71
CA GLU A 255 -3.44 12.86 -6.04
C GLU A 255 -3.42 14.38 -6.12
N THR A 256 -3.65 15.08 -5.01
CA THR A 256 -3.49 16.54 -4.98
C THR A 256 -2.10 16.90 -4.44
N LEU A 257 -1.35 17.66 -5.24
CA LEU A 257 -0.16 18.36 -4.77
C LEU A 257 -0.53 19.47 -3.76
N ASP A 258 -1.82 19.72 -3.53
CA ASP A 258 -2.35 20.63 -2.50
C ASP A 258 -2.29 19.99 -1.10
N TYR A 259 -1.05 19.95 -0.61
CA TYR A 259 -0.57 20.29 0.74
C TYR A 259 -1.51 20.33 1.98
N SER A 260 -2.54 19.50 2.10
CA SER A 260 -3.43 19.46 3.28
C SER A 260 -3.08 18.32 4.25
N GLY A 261 -1.84 18.35 4.78
CA GLY A 261 -1.28 17.34 5.70
C GLY A 261 -1.91 17.24 7.10
N HIS A 262 -3.23 17.44 7.22
CA HIS A 262 -3.98 17.62 8.46
C HIS A 262 -4.72 16.37 8.96
N ASP A 263 -5.09 15.42 8.10
CA ASP A 263 -5.92 14.27 8.53
C ASP A 263 -5.07 13.13 9.13
N LYS A 264 -4.71 13.29 10.40
CA LYS A 264 -3.90 12.35 11.19
C LYS A 264 -4.48 12.23 12.59
N GLY A 265 -4.51 11.02 13.11
CA GLY A 265 -5.14 10.79 14.41
C GLY A 265 -4.88 9.41 14.96
N ILE A 266 -5.44 9.19 16.15
CA ILE A 266 -5.56 7.89 16.80
C ILE A 266 -7.04 7.58 16.87
N PHE A 267 -7.47 6.51 16.22
CA PHE A 267 -8.81 5.98 16.37
C PHE A 267 -8.79 4.82 17.38
N SER A 268 -9.60 4.90 18.41
CA SER A 268 -9.79 3.82 19.39
C SER A 268 -10.95 2.93 18.94
N LEU A 269 -10.73 1.62 18.87
CA LEU A 269 -11.77 0.65 18.52
C LEU A 269 -12.76 0.38 19.67
N ASP A 270 -12.40 0.77 20.90
CA ASP A 270 -13.22 0.54 22.09
C ASP A 270 -14.43 1.48 22.15
N ASP A 271 -14.23 2.75 21.83
CA ASP A 271 -15.24 3.82 21.89
C ASP A 271 -15.56 4.43 20.52
N CYS A 272 -14.87 4.01 19.46
CA CYS A 272 -14.99 4.54 18.11
C CYS A 272 -14.70 6.05 18.00
N MET A 273 -13.79 6.58 18.82
CA MET A 273 -13.44 8.00 18.83
C MET A 273 -12.09 8.26 18.16
N ILE A 274 -11.99 9.41 17.48
CA ILE A 274 -10.74 9.93 16.90
C ILE A 274 -10.15 11.00 17.82
N GLU A 275 -8.88 10.82 18.18
CA GLU A 275 -8.06 11.78 18.90
C GLU A 275 -6.99 12.38 17.96
N GLY A 276 -6.79 13.70 18.00
CA GLY A 276 -5.74 14.37 17.24
C GLY A 276 -4.34 14.14 17.85
N VAL A 277 -3.34 13.87 17.00
CA VAL A 277 -1.95 13.56 17.44
C VAL A 277 -1.06 14.80 17.56
N CYS A 278 -1.43 15.92 16.93
CA CYS A 278 -0.64 17.16 16.92
C CYS A 278 -1.52 18.38 17.22
N PRO A 279 -0.94 19.48 17.73
CA PRO A 279 -1.58 20.80 17.60
C PRO A 279 -1.86 21.09 16.13
N ILE A 280 -2.99 21.72 15.85
CA ILE A 280 -3.52 22.02 14.50
C ILE A 280 -2.49 22.81 13.64
N ASP A 281 -1.51 23.47 14.28
CA ASP A 281 -0.50 24.35 13.68
C ASP A 281 0.78 23.65 13.14
N CYS A 282 0.84 22.32 13.11
CA CYS A 282 2.00 21.62 12.55
C CYS A 282 2.07 21.80 11.03
N LYS A 283 3.03 22.63 10.57
CA LYS A 283 3.36 22.80 9.14
C LYS A 283 3.54 21.46 8.44
N THR A 284 3.11 21.41 7.18
CA THR A 284 3.25 20.27 6.27
C THR A 284 4.67 19.69 6.31
N ILE A 285 4.76 18.38 6.55
CA ILE A 285 6.03 17.65 6.50
C ILE A 285 6.21 17.14 5.07
N CYS A 286 7.29 17.58 4.41
CA CYS A 286 7.74 17.07 3.12
C CYS A 286 9.14 16.45 3.30
N PRO A 287 9.37 15.16 2.93
CA PRO A 287 8.41 14.25 2.28
C PRO A 287 7.25 13.84 3.20
N ARG A 288 6.19 13.24 2.64
CA ARG A 288 5.01 12.77 3.38
C ARG A 288 5.43 11.96 4.62
N PRO A 289 4.69 12.03 5.75
CA PRO A 289 4.96 11.17 6.89
C PRO A 289 4.88 9.71 6.46
N LEU A 290 5.97 8.97 6.70
CA LEU A 290 6.07 7.55 6.40
C LEU A 290 6.19 6.79 7.71
N TRP A 291 5.36 5.78 7.87
CA TRP A 291 5.59 4.80 8.92
C TRP A 291 6.67 3.82 8.47
N TYR A 292 7.64 3.57 9.35
CA TYR A 292 8.70 2.60 9.12
C TYR A 292 8.57 1.46 10.15
N SER A 293 8.53 0.21 9.67
CA SER A 293 8.65 -1.00 10.49
C SER A 293 9.57 -2.00 9.79
N THR A 294 10.22 -2.86 10.57
CA THR A 294 10.78 -4.11 10.05
C THR A 294 9.67 -5.14 9.96
N ASN A 295 9.64 -5.96 8.90
CA ASN A 295 8.77 -7.13 8.89
C ASN A 295 9.01 -7.94 10.17
N PRO A 296 7.94 -8.34 10.91
CA PRO A 296 8.07 -9.17 12.11
C PRO A 296 8.68 -10.54 11.81
#